data_AF-A0A9X6VKA8-F1
#
_entry.id   AF-A0A9X6VKA8-F1
#
_cell.length_a   1.000
_cell.length_b   1.000
_cell.length_c   1.000
_cell.angle_alpha   90.00
_cell.angle_beta   90.00
_cell.angle_gamma   90.00
#
_symmetry.space_group_name_H-M   'P 1'
#
loop_
_entity.id
_entity.type
_entity.pdbx_description
1 polymer ?
#
loop_
_entity_poly.entity_id
_entity_poly.type
_entity_poly.pdbx_seq_one_letter_code
_entity_poly.pdbx_strand_id
1 'polypeptide(L)' 'MKKLNDIGFLQNGMVLVDEKKREGIITSIREVEGFGTWVQFNGNQQQEVMWDWKYVRDDVFVKDGTYTI' A
#
# COMPACT_ATOMS: atom_id res chain seq x y z
N MET A 1 -7.37 11.26 6.59
CA MET A 1 -6.71 10.43 5.57
C MET A 1 -5.76 11.33 4.82
N LYS A 2 -4.62 10.81 4.36
CA LYS A 2 -3.69 11.53 3.47
C LYS A 2 -3.54 10.77 2.16
N LYS A 3 -3.19 11.44 1.06
CA LYS A 3 -2.89 10.72 -0.18
C LYS A 3 -1.64 9.88 0.03
N LEU A 4 -1.63 8.68 -0.54
CA LEU A 4 -0.46 7.82 -0.49
C LEU A 4 0.76 8.45 -1.17
N ASN A 5 0.54 9.15 -2.29
CA ASN A 5 1.60 9.90 -2.98
C ASN A 5 2.18 11.06 -2.14
N ASP A 6 1.39 11.67 -1.26
CA ASP A 6 1.89 12.71 -0.35
C ASP A 6 2.70 12.11 0.82
N ILE A 7 2.39 10.86 1.21
CA ILE A 7 3.15 10.12 2.23
C ILE A 7 4.48 9.61 1.65
N GLY A 8 4.46 9.05 0.43
CA GLY A 8 5.67 8.66 -0.31
C GLY A 8 6.38 7.40 0.19
N PHE A 9 5.77 6.61 1.07
CA PHE A 9 6.30 5.32 1.52
C PHE A 9 5.19 4.33 1.87
N LEU A 10 5.58 3.06 2.04
CA LEU A 10 4.72 1.98 2.52
C LEU A 10 5.25 1.41 3.82
N GLN A 11 4.34 0.93 4.68
CA GLN A 11 4.67 0.29 5.95
C GLN A 11 3.65 -0.81 6.24
N ASN A 12 4.10 -1.92 6.84
CA ASN A 12 3.19 -2.92 7.39
C ASN A 12 2.27 -2.28 8.45
N GLY A 13 0.98 -2.63 8.40
CA GLY A 13 -0.07 -2.06 9.25
C GLY A 13 -0.79 -0.85 8.64
N MET A 14 -0.26 -0.25 7.57
CA MET A 14 -0.96 0.81 6.84
C MET A 14 -2.29 0.30 6.29
N VAL A 15 -3.32 1.12 6.42
CA VAL A 15 -4.62 0.89 5.78
C VAL A 15 -4.74 1.82 4.59
N LEU A 16 -4.70 1.23 3.38
CA LEU A 16 -4.96 1.93 2.13
C LEU A 16 -6.46 1.92 1.83
N VAL A 17 -6.96 3.04 1.31
CA VAL A 17 -8.36 3.24 0.96
C VAL A 17 -8.44 3.76 -0.47
N ASP A 18 -9.22 3.11 -1.32
CA ASP A 18 -9.39 3.53 -2.72
C ASP A 18 -10.61 4.45 -2.93
N GLU A 19 -10.79 4.90 -4.18
CA GLU A 19 -11.91 5.76 -4.61
C GLU A 19 -13.30 5.18 -4.28
N LYS A 20 -13.42 3.85 -4.16
CA LYS A 20 -14.65 3.11 -3.86
C LYS A 20 -14.80 2.85 -2.36
N LYS A 21 -13.95 3.44 -1.52
CA LYS A 21 -13.90 3.24 -0.07
C LYS A 21 -13.58 1.81 0.35
N ARG A 22 -12.94 1.02 -0.52
CA ARG A 22 -12.46 -0.32 -0.17
C ARG A 22 -11.17 -0.16 0.62
N GLU A 23 -11.08 -0.84 1.75
CA GLU A 23 -9.89 -0.83 2.61
C GLU A 23 -9.02 -2.06 2.33
N GLY A 24 -7.71 -1.87 2.38
CA GLY A 24 -6.71 -2.94 2.35
C GLY A 24 -5.61 -2.67 3.37
N ILE A 25 -5.36 -3.63 4.25
CA ILE A 25 -4.28 -3.53 5.25
C ILE A 25 -3.02 -4.14 4.67
N ILE A 26 -1.91 -3.39 4.64
CA ILE A 26 -0.61 -3.94 4.24
C ILE A 26 -0.12 -4.89 5.32
N THR A 27 0.05 -6.16 4.98
CA THR A 27 0.52 -7.19 5.92
C THR A 27 1.94 -7.66 5.65
N SER A 28 2.45 -7.45 4.44
CA SER A 28 3.82 -7.78 4.07
C SER A 28 4.32 -6.87 2.95
N ILE A 29 5.59 -6.49 3.01
CA ILE A 29 6.32 -5.80 1.96
C ILE A 29 7.63 -6.56 1.79
N ARG A 30 7.95 -6.97 0.56
CA ARG A 30 9.23 -7.62 0.26
C ARG A 30 9.84 -7.03 -1.00
N GLU A 31 11.17 -7.01 -1.03
CA GLU A 31 11.92 -6.73 -2.25
C GLU A 31 12.32 -8.06 -2.88
N VAL A 32 12.04 -8.24 -4.17
CA VAL A 32 12.46 -9.41 -4.94
C VAL A 32 13.50 -8.97 -5.94
N GLU A 33 14.72 -9.47 -5.81
CA GLU A 33 15.84 -9.11 -6.68
C GLU A 33 15.48 -9.36 -8.16
N GLY A 34 15.61 -8.33 -9.00
CA GLY A 34 15.24 -8.37 -10.42
C GLY A 34 13.74 -8.24 -10.72
N PHE A 35 12.86 -8.22 -9.72
CA PHE A 35 11.39 -8.13 -9.88
C PHE A 35 10.73 -7.00 -9.05
N GLY A 36 11.49 -6.26 -8.24
CA GLY A 36 11.04 -5.07 -7.52
C GLY A 36 10.29 -5.36 -6.21
N THR A 37 9.55 -4.36 -5.73
CA THR A 37 8.79 -4.43 -4.47
C THR A 37 7.45 -5.13 -4.66
N TRP A 38 7.11 -6.04 -3.76
CA TRP A 38 5.82 -6.73 -3.70
C TRP A 38 5.12 -6.43 -2.38
N VAL A 39 3.82 -6.13 -2.45
CA VAL A 39 3.01 -5.68 -1.32
C VAL A 39 1.80 -6.60 -1.19
N GLN A 40 1.66 -7.19 -0.01
CA GLN A 40 0.57 -8.09 0.33
C GLN A 40 -0.50 -7.35 1.13
N PHE A 41 -1.76 -7.55 0.75
CA PHE A 41 -2.91 -7.01 1.47
C PHE A 41 -3.66 -8.09 2.25
N ASN A 42 -4.19 -7.70 3.41
CA ASN A 42 -5.14 -8.47 4.23
C ASN A 42 -4.68 -9.89 4.60
N GLY A 43 -3.37 -10.14 4.64
CA GLY A 43 -2.82 -11.46 4.96
C GLY A 43 -3.10 -12.53 3.89
N ASN A 44 -3.57 -12.14 2.70
CA ASN A 44 -3.89 -13.06 1.62
C ASN A 44 -2.83 -12.98 0.51
N GLN A 45 -2.09 -14.07 0.28
CA GLN A 45 -1.07 -14.14 -0.77
C GLN A 45 -1.65 -13.94 -2.18
N GLN A 46 -2.94 -14.22 -2.40
CA GLN A 46 -3.60 -13.94 -3.69
C GLN A 46 -3.91 -12.45 -3.89
N GLN A 47 -3.82 -11.64 -2.83
CA GLN A 47 -3.99 -10.18 -2.87
C GLN A 47 -2.63 -9.47 -2.81
N GLU A 48 -1.62 -10.12 -3.37
CA GLU A 48 -0.30 -9.55 -3.47
C GLU A 48 -0.07 -8.95 -4.84
N VAL A 49 0.52 -7.77 -4.85
CA VAL A 49 0.74 -7.00 -6.08
C VAL A 49 2.17 -6.52 -6.13
N MET A 50 2.74 -6.53 -7.33
CA MET A 50 3.98 -5.79 -7.59
C MET A 50 3.67 -4.30 -7.46
N TRP A 51 4.39 -3.61 -6.59
CA TRP A 51 4.17 -2.21 -6.30
C TRP A 51 5.10 -1.35 -7.15
N ASP A 52 4.50 -0.40 -7.88
CA ASP A 52 5.23 0.57 -8.68
C ASP A 52 4.59 1.94 -8.50
N TRP A 53 5.36 2.85 -7.89
CA TRP A 53 4.96 4.23 -7.61
C TRP A 53 4.54 5.01 -8.86
N LYS A 54 5.02 4.63 -10.05
CA LYS A 54 4.62 5.26 -11.31
C LYS A 54 3.14 5.01 -11.66
N TYR A 55 2.56 3.92 -11.18
CA TYR A 55 1.18 3.52 -11.46
C TYR A 55 0.24 3.70 -10.26
N VAL A 56 0.71 4.28 -9.16
CA VAL A 56 -0.14 4.60 -8.02
C VAL A 56 -1.07 5.74 -8.40
N ARG A 57 -2.38 5.49 -8.27
CA ARG A 57 -3.41 6.50 -8.53
C ARG A 57 -3.44 7.55 -7.43
N ASP A 58 -3.73 8.79 -7.80
CA ASP A 58 -3.82 9.94 -6.86
C ASP A 58 -5.01 9.88 -5.90
N ASP A 59 -5.92 8.94 -6.11
CA ASP A 59 -7.11 8.67 -5.30
C ASP A 59 -6.94 7.47 -4.36
N VAL A 60 -5.71 7.01 -4.15
CA VAL A 60 -5.36 6.08 -3.07
C VAL A 60 -4.93 6.88 -1.85
N PHE A 61 -5.62 6.63 -0.74
CA PHE A 61 -5.40 7.30 0.53
C PHE A 61 -4.89 6.34 1.60
N VAL A 62 -4.25 6.90 2.62
CA VAL A 62 -3.83 6.19 3.83
C VAL A 62 -4.64 6.70 5.01
N LYS A 63 -5.15 5.77 5.80
CA LYS A 63 -5.91 6.07 7.03
C LYS A 63 -4.97 6.62 8.10
N ASP A 64 -5.38 7.72 8.74
CA ASP A 64 -4.56 8.34 9.78
C ASP A 64 -4.39 7.39 10.98
N GLY A 65 -3.22 7.45 11.63
CA GLY A 65 -2.90 6.59 12.77
C GLY A 65 -2.50 5.15 12.38
N THR A 66 -2.45 4.81 11.10
CA THR A 66 -2.03 3.48 10.61
C THR A 66 -0.59 3.46 10.07
N TYR A 67 0.12 4.57 10.19
CA TYR A 67 1.51 4.73 9.79
C TYR A 67 2.27 5.60 10.78
N THR A 68 3.59 5.51 10.74
CA THR A 68 4.50 6.38 11.49
C THR A 68 5.50 6.99 10.53
N ILE A 69 5.71 8.31 10.63
CA ILE A 69 6.68 9.08 9.82
C ILE A 69 8.07 8.92 10.44
#